data_AF-A0AAV5YMI0-F1
#
_entry.id   AF-A0AAV5YMI0-F1
#
_cell.length_a   1.000
_cell.length_b   1.000
_cell.length_c   1.000
_cell.angle_alpha   90.00
_cell.angle_beta   90.00
_cell.angle_gamma   90.00
#
_symmetry.space_group_name_H-M   'P 1'
#
loop_
_entity.id
_entity.type
_entity.pdbx_description
1 polymer ?
#
loop_
_entity_poly.entity_id
_entity_poly.type
_entity_poly.pdbx_seq_one_letter_code
_entity_poly.pdbx_strand_id
1 'polypeptide(L)'
;MTPTASTDIVVNEPNRWRLDTPGHAGWPRTARPGDPRKYFMVSADCHANEPHDLWATRIDETYRARVPKVITDENGVKWRVSEGHRPDRLRTDALEGEDGLRQRV
;
A
#
# COMPACT_ATOMS: atom_id res chain seq x y z
N MET A 1 6.92 -25.98 18.84
CA MET A 1 6.40 -25.65 17.50
C MET A 1 7.31 -24.56 16.96
N THR A 2 8.23 -24.92 16.06
CA THR A 2 9.23 -24.01 15.52
C THR A 2 8.53 -23.07 14.53
N PRO A 3 8.65 -21.73 14.64
CA PRO A 3 8.05 -20.85 13.67
C PRO A 3 8.69 -21.13 12.30
N THR A 4 7.86 -21.52 11.35
CA THR A 4 8.21 -21.65 9.94
C THR A 4 8.81 -20.32 9.51
N ALA A 5 10.06 -20.31 9.06
CA ALA A 5 10.68 -19.10 8.50
C ALA A 5 9.75 -18.56 7.41
N SER A 6 9.26 -17.32 7.57
CA SER A 6 8.38 -16.75 6.57
C SER A 6 9.15 -16.68 5.26
N THR A 7 8.51 -17.11 4.18
CA THR A 7 9.02 -17.02 2.81
C THR A 7 8.93 -15.57 2.29
N ASP A 8 9.04 -14.59 3.19
CA ASP A 8 8.79 -13.20 2.88
C ASP A 8 9.94 -12.68 2.02
N ILE A 9 9.56 -12.18 0.85
CA ILE A 9 10.47 -11.48 -0.05
C ILE A 9 10.90 -10.20 0.67
N VAL A 10 12.13 -10.20 1.22
CA VAL A 10 12.68 -9.03 1.93
C VAL A 10 12.92 -7.85 0.97
N VAL A 11 13.26 -8.14 -0.29
CA VAL A 11 13.41 -7.17 -1.38
C VAL A 11 12.98 -7.81 -2.70
N ASN A 12 11.90 -7.34 -3.32
CA ASN A 12 11.42 -7.84 -4.61
C ASN A 12 12.31 -7.44 -5.79
N GLU A 13 12.10 -8.10 -6.94
CA GLU A 13 12.89 -7.90 -8.15
C GLU A 13 13.01 -6.42 -8.58
N PRO A 14 11.91 -5.64 -8.62
CA PRO A 14 11.98 -4.20 -8.93
C PRO A 14 12.82 -3.37 -7.95
N ASN A 15 12.97 -3.81 -6.70
CA ASN A 15 13.75 -3.10 -5.69
C ASN A 15 15.18 -3.63 -5.54
N ARG A 16 15.60 -4.67 -6.29
CA ARG A 16 16.94 -5.28 -6.16
C ARG A 16 18.07 -4.30 -6.39
N TRP A 17 17.94 -3.39 -7.36
CA TRP A 17 18.95 -2.38 -7.69
C TRP A 17 19.29 -1.46 -6.49
N ARG A 18 18.38 -1.31 -5.52
CA ARG A 18 18.63 -0.50 -4.30
C ARG A 18 19.72 -1.11 -3.41
N LEU A 19 20.08 -2.38 -3.63
CA LEU A 19 21.14 -3.07 -2.93
C LEU A 19 22.51 -2.89 -3.60
N ASP A 20 22.57 -2.45 -4.86
CA ASP A 20 23.83 -2.45 -5.61
C ASP A 20 24.69 -1.23 -5.29
N THR A 21 24.07 -0.09 -4.96
CA THR A 21 24.81 1.11 -4.59
C THR A 21 25.62 0.86 -3.31
N PRO A 22 26.96 0.85 -3.35
CA PRO A 22 27.75 0.67 -2.15
C PRO A 22 27.42 1.83 -1.19
N GLY A 23 27.00 1.48 0.02
CA GLY A 23 26.91 2.48 1.08
C GLY A 23 28.29 3.08 1.34
N HIS A 24 28.36 4.22 2.02
CA HIS A 24 29.65 4.84 2.32
C HIS A 24 30.54 3.89 3.14
N ALA A 25 31.75 3.61 2.64
CA ALA A 25 32.72 2.77 3.36
C ALA A 25 33.07 3.41 4.71
N GLY A 26 32.96 2.67 5.80
CA GLY A 26 33.31 3.13 7.15
C GLY A 26 32.18 3.73 7.98
N TRP A 27 30.94 3.77 7.48
CA TRP A 27 29.80 4.14 8.34
C TRP A 27 29.49 3.00 9.34
N PRO A 28 29.31 3.32 10.64
CA PRO A 28 29.04 2.31 11.67
C PRO A 28 27.61 1.74 11.60
N ARG A 29 26.73 2.41 10.83
CA ARG A 29 25.33 2.06 10.60
C ARG A 29 25.01 2.22 9.12
N THR A 30 24.07 1.45 8.58
CA THR A 30 23.63 1.57 7.18
C THR A 30 22.11 1.54 7.07
N ALA A 31 21.58 1.89 5.89
CA ALA A 31 20.15 1.78 5.59
C ALA A 31 19.75 0.40 5.03
N ARG A 32 20.70 -0.54 4.92
CA ARG A 32 20.47 -1.84 4.27
C ARG A 32 19.53 -2.70 5.12
N PRO A 33 18.61 -3.48 4.51
CA PRO A 33 17.61 -4.26 5.24
C PRO A 33 18.20 -5.27 6.24
N GLY A 34 19.33 -5.91 5.89
CA GLY A 34 19.97 -6.96 6.70
C GLY A 34 21.12 -6.52 7.60
N ASP A 35 21.38 -5.22 7.74
CA ASP A 35 22.49 -4.74 8.58
C ASP A 35 22.13 -4.86 10.07
N PRO A 36 22.94 -5.54 10.90
CA PRO A 36 22.66 -5.68 12.33
C PRO A 36 22.67 -4.35 13.09
N ARG A 37 23.27 -3.29 12.51
CA ARG A 37 23.34 -1.94 13.04
C ARG A 37 22.67 -0.95 12.09
N LYS A 38 21.43 -1.22 11.70
CA LYS A 38 20.65 -0.33 10.82
C LYS A 38 20.38 1.05 11.45
N TYR A 39 20.26 2.08 10.62
CA TYR A 39 19.68 3.36 11.07
C TYR A 39 18.22 3.18 11.52
N PHE A 40 17.87 3.89 12.60
CA PHE A 40 16.46 4.19 12.85
C PHE A 40 15.99 5.16 11.78
N MET A 41 14.97 4.76 11.02
CA MET A 41 14.42 5.53 9.91
C MET A 41 12.99 5.92 10.24
N VAL A 42 12.68 7.21 10.12
CA VAL A 42 11.30 7.72 10.23
C VAL A 42 10.83 8.02 8.83
N SER A 43 9.70 7.44 8.41
CA SER A 43 9.07 7.83 7.15
C SER A 43 8.44 9.21 7.33
N ALA A 44 8.80 10.16 6.48
CA ALA A 44 8.18 11.48 6.45
C ALA A 44 6.83 11.47 5.71
N ASP A 45 6.53 10.39 4.99
CA ASP A 45 5.33 10.25 4.18
C ASP A 45 4.80 8.82 4.28
N CYS A 46 3.52 8.68 4.58
CA CYS A 46 2.79 7.43 4.59
C CYS A 46 1.30 7.68 4.34
N HIS A 47 0.63 6.68 3.79
CA HIS A 47 -0.81 6.71 3.53
C HIS A 47 -1.49 5.57 4.28
N ALA A 48 -2.76 5.77 4.63
CA ALA A 48 -3.64 4.74 5.12
C ALA A 48 -4.84 4.64 4.18
N ASN A 49 -5.32 3.43 3.95
CA ASN A 49 -6.60 3.22 3.27
C ASN A 49 -7.73 3.52 4.25
N GLU A 50 -8.68 4.35 3.83
CA GLU A 50 -9.85 4.66 4.64
C GLU A 50 -10.80 3.46 4.75
N PRO A 51 -11.58 3.37 5.83
CA PRO A 51 -12.75 2.49 5.85
C PRO A 51 -13.67 2.79 4.68
N HIS A 52 -14.16 1.74 4.01
CA HIS A 52 -15.00 1.87 2.80
C HIS A 52 -16.29 2.68 3.04
N ASP A 53 -16.76 2.74 4.29
CA ASP A 53 -17.98 3.39 4.73
C ASP A 53 -17.72 4.73 5.44
N LEU A 54 -16.47 5.22 5.45
CA LEU A 54 -16.03 6.41 6.20
C LEU A 54 -16.98 7.59 5.97
N TRP A 55 -17.20 7.96 4.72
CA TRP A 55 -18.05 9.10 4.42
C TRP A 55 -19.53 8.75 4.42
N ALA A 56 -19.90 7.53 4.02
CA ALA A 56 -21.31 7.10 4.02
C ALA A 56 -21.94 7.17 5.42
N THR A 57 -21.15 6.88 6.47
CA THR A 57 -21.64 6.79 7.86
C THR A 57 -21.35 8.03 8.70
N ARG A 58 -20.34 8.85 8.34
CA ARG A 58 -19.86 9.94 9.21
C ARG A 58 -20.11 11.35 8.67
N ILE A 59 -20.59 11.52 7.43
CA ILE A 59 -20.97 12.83 6.89
C ILE A 59 -22.47 13.12 7.05
N ASP A 60 -22.84 14.40 7.09
CA ASP A 60 -24.23 14.83 7.04
C ASP A 60 -24.94 14.25 5.81
N GLU A 61 -26.18 13.81 6.02
CA GLU A 61 -26.99 13.10 5.02
C GLU A 61 -27.10 13.87 3.70
N THR A 62 -27.20 15.20 3.78
CA THR A 62 -27.32 16.09 2.63
C THR A 62 -26.13 15.95 1.66
N TYR A 63 -24.95 15.53 2.15
CA TYR A 63 -23.73 15.42 1.35
C TYR A 63 -23.36 13.99 0.94
N ARG A 64 -24.04 12.94 1.44
CA ARG A 64 -23.71 11.52 1.15
C ARG A 64 -23.72 11.19 -0.34
N ALA A 65 -24.55 11.88 -1.13
CA ALA A 65 -24.59 11.69 -2.57
C ALA A 65 -23.33 12.23 -3.29
N ARG A 66 -22.63 13.20 -2.69
CA ARG A 66 -21.55 13.98 -3.32
C ARG A 66 -20.14 13.47 -2.98
N VAL A 67 -19.99 12.78 -1.86
CA VAL A 67 -18.68 12.27 -1.40
C VAL A 67 -18.13 11.16 -2.30
N PRO A 68 -16.80 10.97 -2.32
CA PRO A 68 -16.15 9.87 -3.03
C PRO A 68 -16.71 8.51 -2.61
N LYS A 69 -17.00 7.66 -3.59
CA LYS A 69 -17.51 6.31 -3.37
C LYS A 69 -17.08 5.34 -4.46
N VAL A 70 -17.20 4.06 -4.16
CA VAL A 70 -17.08 2.98 -5.14
C VAL A 70 -18.48 2.45 -5.46
N ILE A 71 -18.83 2.38 -6.74
CA ILE A 71 -20.06 1.73 -7.21
C ILE A 71 -19.70 0.48 -8.01
N THR A 72 -20.64 -0.47 -8.09
CA THR A 72 -20.53 -1.64 -8.99
C THR A 72 -21.63 -1.51 -10.03
N ASP A 73 -21.28 -1.62 -11.31
CA ASP A 73 -22.27 -1.57 -12.40
C ASP A 73 -22.96 -2.93 -12.62
N GLU A 74 -23.88 -2.96 -13.58
CA GLU A 74 -24.67 -4.15 -13.95
C GLU A 74 -23.81 -5.33 -14.43
N ASN A 75 -22.58 -5.07 -14.90
CA ASN A 75 -21.64 -6.08 -15.36
C ASN A 75 -20.67 -6.51 -14.25
N GLY A 76 -20.86 -6.05 -13.02
CA GLY A 76 -19.98 -6.33 -11.88
C GLY A 76 -18.69 -5.51 -11.87
N VAL A 77 -18.54 -4.50 -12.73
CA VAL A 77 -17.33 -3.65 -12.78
C VAL A 77 -17.40 -2.60 -11.69
N LYS A 78 -16.30 -2.44 -10.95
CA LYS A 78 -16.16 -1.42 -9.90
C LYS A 78 -15.65 -0.10 -10.47
N TRP A 79 -16.26 1.00 -10.03
CA TRP A 79 -15.96 2.36 -10.46
C TRP A 79 -15.74 3.27 -9.27
N ARG A 80 -14.69 4.11 -9.30
CA ARG A 80 -14.52 5.24 -8.39
C ARG A 80 -15.29 6.43 -8.94
N VAL A 81 -16.13 7.02 -8.10
CA VAL A 81 -16.93 8.19 -8.45
C VAL A 81 -16.65 9.29 -7.43
N SER A 82 -16.23 10.45 -7.95
CA SER A 82 -16.03 11.68 -7.19
C SER A 82 -16.72 12.81 -7.92
N GLU A 83 -17.39 13.70 -7.17
CA GLU A 83 -18.05 14.87 -7.75
C GLU A 83 -17.07 15.71 -8.60
N GLY A 84 -17.56 16.21 -9.74
CA GLY A 84 -16.77 17.00 -10.68
C GLY A 84 -15.80 16.21 -11.57
N HIS A 85 -15.71 14.88 -11.41
CA HIS A 85 -14.80 14.04 -12.17
C HIS A 85 -15.55 12.97 -12.97
N ARG A 86 -14.97 12.51 -14.08
CA ARG A 86 -15.48 11.33 -14.79
C ARG A 86 -15.24 10.08 -13.92
N PRO A 87 -16.20 9.14 -13.85
CA PRO A 87 -15.97 7.87 -13.18
C PRO A 87 -14.73 7.16 -13.73
N ASP A 88 -13.91 6.63 -12.83
CA ASP A 88 -12.68 5.92 -13.16
C ASP A 88 -12.81 4.44 -12.81
N ARG A 89 -12.42 3.57 -13.75
CA ARG A 89 -12.57 2.12 -13.57
C ARG A 89 -11.55 1.65 -12.53
N LEU A 90 -12.03 1.03 -11.46
CA LEU A 90 -11.16 0.43 -10.46
C LEU A 90 -10.54 -0.84 -11.05
N ARG A 91 -9.21 -0.89 -11.13
CA ARG A 91 -8.49 -2.11 -11.47
C ARG A 91 -8.35 -2.96 -10.21
N THR A 92 -8.95 -4.14 -10.24
CA THR A 92 -8.86 -5.14 -9.17
C THR A 92 -7.90 -6.24 -9.58
N ASP A 93 -6.74 -5.86 -10.12
CA ASP A 93 -5.73 -6.82 -10.54
C ASP A 93 -5.30 -7.67 -9.33
N ALA A 94 -4.94 -8.93 -9.59
CA ALA A 94 -4.42 -9.80 -8.55
C ALA A 94 -3.15 -9.16 -7.97
N LEU A 95 -3.11 -8.98 -6.66
CA LEU A 95 -1.93 -8.47 -5.99
C LEU A 95 -0.89 -9.60 -5.90
N GLU A 96 0.30 -9.34 -6.45
CA GLU A 96 1.39 -10.30 -6.51
C GLU A 96 2.56 -9.89 -5.60
N GLY A 97 3.44 -10.85 -5.30
CA GLY A 97 4.67 -10.59 -4.53
C GLY A 97 4.43 -9.89 -3.18
N GLU A 98 5.15 -8.78 -2.97
CA GLU A 98 5.06 -7.97 -1.73
C GLU A 98 3.70 -7.30 -1.56
N ASP A 99 3.05 -6.87 -2.65
CA ASP A 99 1.74 -6.20 -2.58
C ASP A 99 0.65 -7.18 -2.15
N GLY A 100 0.73 -8.42 -2.65
CA GLY A 100 -0.11 -9.52 -2.18
C GLY A 100 0.19 -9.90 -0.73
N LEU A 101 1.46 -9.91 -0.30
CA LEU A 101 1.84 -10.20 1.09
C LEU A 101 1.27 -9.17 2.07
N ARG A 102 1.37 -7.87 1.76
CA ARG A 102 0.91 -6.76 2.62
C ARG A 102 -0.59 -6.73 2.86
N GLN A 103 -1.39 -7.45 2.06
CA GLN A 103 -2.85 -7.50 2.17
C GLN A 103 -3.38 -8.78 2.83
N ARG A 104 -2.51 -9.70 3.27
CA ARG A 104 -2.92 -10.94 3.98
C ARG A 104 -3.15 -10.77 5.48
N VAL A 105 -3.02 -9.54 5.98
CA VAL A 105 -3.10 -9.19 7.41
C VAL A 105 -4.53 -8.85 7.80
#